data_AF-A0A925N3U7-F1
#
_entry.id   AF-A0A925N3U7-F1
#
_cell.length_a   1.000
_cell.length_b   1.000
_cell.length_c   1.000
_cell.angle_alpha   90.00
_cell.angle_beta   90.00
_cell.angle_gamma   90.00
#
_symmetry.space_group_name_H-M   'P 1'
#
loop_
_entity.id
_entity.type
_entity.pdbx_description
1 polymer ?
#
loop_
_entity_poly.entity_id
_entity_poly.type
_entity_poly.pdbx_seq_one_letter_code
_entity_poly.pdbx_strand_id
1 'polypeptide(L)'
;MEQYRYQQQYYQRLRSQQARWNARRYDYYNDPFYYTPASYRYSYGGRYYETNRYGADLMRQAVNYGYQEGLRAGRADRGDDWRYDYRNSYAYQDANYGYNGYYIDQDEYNYYFRQGFQRGYDDGYRDDYRYGRRDNDGHAAILASVLAVILGLQLLG
;
A
#
# COMPACT_ATOMS: atom_id res chain seq x y z
N MET A 1 -0.95 -11.32 23.15
CA MET A 1 0.00 -10.93 22.10
C MET A 1 -0.75 -10.14 21.04
N GLU A 2 -0.35 -8.90 20.86
CA GLU A 2 -0.86 -7.97 19.86
C GLU A 2 -0.51 -8.43 18.44
N GLN A 3 0.66 -9.03 18.24
CA GLN A 3 1.11 -9.52 16.94
C GLN A 3 0.16 -10.57 16.35
N TYR A 4 -0.29 -11.53 17.17
CA TYR A 4 -1.24 -12.55 16.75
C TYR A 4 -2.59 -11.93 16.36
N ARG A 5 -3.06 -10.93 17.13
CA ARG A 5 -4.29 -10.20 16.82
C ARG A 5 -4.17 -9.43 15.51
N TYR A 6 -3.04 -8.77 15.29
CA TYR A 6 -2.75 -8.06 14.04
C TYR A 6 -2.79 -9.02 12.84
N GLN A 7 -2.13 -10.17 12.93
CA GLN A 7 -2.11 -11.15 11.85
C GLN A 7 -3.53 -11.64 11.51
N GLN A 8 -4.35 -11.95 12.52
CA GLN A 8 -5.75 -12.35 12.31
C GLN A 8 -6.57 -11.24 11.65
N GLN A 9 -6.39 -9.99 12.08
CA GLN A 9 -7.08 -8.86 11.49
C GLN A 9 -6.65 -8.60 10.03
N TYR A 10 -5.36 -8.79 9.70
CA TYR A 10 -4.87 -8.70 8.33
C TYR A 10 -5.56 -9.73 7.42
N TYR A 11 -5.61 -11.00 7.85
CA TYR A 11 -6.32 -12.05 7.12
C TYR A 11 -7.81 -11.73 6.94
N GLN A 12 -8.46 -11.22 7.97
CA GLN A 12 -9.87 -10.80 7.87
C GLN A 12 -10.05 -9.68 6.86
N ARG A 13 -9.20 -8.64 6.88
CA ARG A 13 -9.24 -7.54 5.91
C ARG A 13 -9.04 -8.04 4.47
N LEU A 14 -8.06 -8.93 4.26
CA LEU A 14 -7.79 -9.53 2.95
C LEU A 14 -8.98 -10.38 2.46
N ARG A 15 -9.57 -11.21 3.35
CA ARG A 15 -10.74 -12.03 3.00
C ARG A 15 -11.99 -11.18 2.73
N SER A 16 -12.24 -10.16 3.53
CA SER A 16 -13.34 -9.21 3.31
C SER A 16 -13.17 -8.46 1.99
N GLN A 17 -11.94 -8.10 1.63
CA GLN A 17 -11.63 -7.52 0.33
C GLN A 17 -11.95 -8.51 -0.80
N GLN A 18 -11.45 -9.74 -0.73
CA GLN A 18 -11.76 -10.77 -1.74
C GLN A 18 -13.27 -10.99 -1.87
N ALA A 19 -14.00 -11.06 -0.76
CA ALA A 19 -15.46 -11.19 -0.78
C ALA A 19 -16.15 -9.99 -1.44
N ARG A 20 -15.68 -8.77 -1.19
CA ARG A 20 -16.19 -7.56 -1.85
C ARG A 20 -15.94 -7.57 -3.36
N TRP A 21 -14.78 -8.04 -3.80
CA TRP A 21 -14.48 -8.20 -5.22
C TRP A 21 -15.29 -9.31 -5.87
N ASN A 22 -15.50 -10.44 -5.19
CA ASN A 22 -16.34 -11.54 -5.69
C ASN A 22 -17.84 -11.19 -5.71
N ALA A 23 -18.32 -10.43 -4.72
CA ALA A 23 -19.73 -10.06 -4.58
C ALA A 23 -20.13 -8.89 -5.49
N ARG A 24 -19.18 -7.99 -5.78
CA ARG A 24 -19.31 -7.08 -6.90
C ARG A 24 -19.27 -7.94 -8.17
N ARG A 25 -20.44 -8.24 -8.76
CA ARG A 25 -20.58 -8.63 -10.17
C ARG A 25 -20.05 -7.46 -11.01
N TYR A 26 -18.74 -7.25 -11.01
CA TYR A 26 -18.11 -6.19 -11.78
C TYR A 26 -18.22 -6.65 -13.22
N ASP A 27 -19.10 -6.00 -14.00
CA ASP A 27 -19.13 -6.14 -15.46
C ASP A 27 -17.77 -5.67 -15.99
N TYR A 28 -16.82 -6.61 -16.00
CA TYR A 28 -15.43 -6.46 -16.42
C TYR A 28 -15.30 -5.91 -17.86
N TYR A 29 -16.39 -6.01 -18.63
CA TYR A 29 -16.53 -5.61 -20.03
C TYR A 29 -17.11 -4.20 -20.23
N ASN A 30 -17.66 -3.57 -19.18
CA ASN A 30 -18.31 -2.25 -19.22
C ASN A 30 -17.61 -1.24 -18.31
N ASP A 31 -16.27 -1.29 -18.22
CA ASP A 31 -15.52 -0.20 -17.61
C ASP A 31 -15.11 0.79 -18.72
N PRO A 32 -15.79 1.95 -18.90
CA PRO A 32 -15.51 2.93 -19.96
C PRO A 32 -14.11 3.59 -19.87
N PHE A 33 -13.22 3.09 -19.02
CA PHE A 33 -11.97 3.71 -18.59
C PHE A 33 -10.69 3.07 -19.15
N TYR A 34 -10.81 1.93 -19.85
CA TYR A 34 -9.67 1.20 -20.44
C TYR A 34 -8.93 1.98 -21.56
N TYR A 35 -9.56 3.03 -22.10
CA TYR A 35 -9.06 3.83 -23.23
C TYR A 35 -8.48 5.19 -22.82
N THR A 36 -8.16 5.41 -21.54
CA THR A 36 -7.53 6.68 -21.14
C THR A 36 -6.05 6.67 -21.50
N PRO A 37 -5.54 7.71 -22.19
CA PRO A 37 -4.15 7.78 -22.58
C PRO A 37 -3.24 7.81 -21.34
N ALA A 38 -2.02 7.34 -21.52
CA ALA A 38 -0.97 7.51 -20.53
C ALA A 38 -0.83 9.01 -20.19
N SER A 39 -0.80 9.31 -18.90
CA SER A 39 -0.64 10.67 -18.38
C SER A 39 0.55 10.78 -17.43
N TYR A 40 1.13 9.64 -17.03
CA TYR A 40 2.26 9.59 -16.14
C TYR A 40 3.31 8.62 -16.67
N ARG A 41 4.57 8.99 -16.46
CA ARG A 41 5.74 8.13 -16.57
C ARG A 41 6.34 7.90 -15.19
N TYR A 42 6.87 6.71 -14.95
CA TYR A 42 7.56 6.35 -13.72
C TYR A 42 8.70 5.37 -14.00
N SER A 43 9.57 5.14 -13.02
CA SER A 43 10.64 4.16 -13.12
C SER A 43 10.47 3.06 -12.09
N TYR A 44 10.58 1.81 -12.56
CA TYR A 44 10.53 0.62 -11.74
C TYR A 44 11.60 -0.37 -12.24
N GLY A 45 12.37 -0.99 -11.33
CA GLY A 45 13.41 -1.95 -11.71
C GLY A 45 14.47 -1.43 -12.70
N GLY A 46 14.72 -0.12 -12.73
CA GLY A 46 15.65 0.51 -13.68
C GLY A 46 15.11 0.71 -15.10
N ARG A 47 13.83 0.41 -15.33
CA ARG A 47 13.13 0.65 -16.60
C ARG A 47 12.09 1.75 -16.42
N TYR A 48 11.66 2.33 -17.55
CA TYR A 48 10.59 3.32 -17.56
C TYR A 48 9.29 2.67 -18.03
N TYR A 49 8.22 3.08 -17.37
CA TYR A 49 6.86 2.63 -17.63
C TYR A 49 5.95 3.84 -17.67
N GLU A 50 4.79 3.64 -18.29
CA GLU A 50 3.77 4.66 -18.40
C GLU A 50 2.46 4.12 -17.83
N THR A 51 1.67 5.01 -17.24
CA THR A 51 0.35 4.68 -16.75
C THR A 51 -0.57 5.89 -16.87
N ASN A 52 -1.87 5.63 -16.77
CA ASN A 52 -2.88 6.68 -16.71
C ASN A 52 -3.07 7.16 -15.27
N ARG A 53 -4.01 8.10 -15.09
CA ARG A 53 -4.35 8.63 -13.76
C ARG A 53 -4.79 7.53 -12.78
N TYR A 54 -5.49 6.50 -13.23
CA TYR A 54 -5.98 5.42 -12.38
C TYR A 54 -4.85 4.54 -11.88
N GLY A 55 -3.86 4.21 -12.71
CA GLY A 55 -2.67 3.50 -12.24
C GLY A 55 -1.85 4.34 -11.28
N ALA A 56 -1.67 5.64 -11.54
CA ALA A 56 -1.03 6.54 -10.59
C ALA A 56 -1.76 6.60 -9.24
N ASP A 57 -3.10 6.62 -9.25
CA ASP A 57 -3.92 6.57 -8.03
C ASP A 57 -3.81 5.22 -7.32
N LEU A 58 -3.74 4.11 -8.06
CA LEU A 58 -3.51 2.77 -7.49
C LEU A 58 -2.13 2.67 -6.83
N MET A 59 -1.08 3.23 -7.44
CA MET A 59 0.26 3.29 -6.82
C MET A 59 0.24 4.11 -5.53
N ARG A 60 -0.43 5.28 -5.52
CA ARG A 60 -0.62 6.10 -4.31
C ARG A 60 -1.36 5.33 -3.21
N GLN A 61 -2.39 4.58 -3.60
CA GLN A 61 -3.14 3.74 -2.70
C GLN A 61 -2.28 2.61 -2.12
N ALA A 62 -1.48 1.94 -2.94
CA ALA A 62 -0.57 0.87 -2.51
C ALA A 62 0.35 1.35 -1.39
N VAL A 63 1.02 2.49 -1.59
CA VAL A 63 1.92 3.08 -0.57
C VAL A 63 1.16 3.42 0.71
N ASN A 64 -0.04 4.00 0.62
CA ASN A 64 -0.82 4.37 1.81
C ASN A 64 -1.33 3.16 2.58
N TYR A 65 -1.84 2.12 1.91
CA TYR A 65 -2.24 0.88 2.56
C TYR A 65 -1.05 0.16 3.19
N GLY A 66 0.08 0.11 2.48
CA GLY A 66 1.33 -0.38 3.03
C GLY A 66 1.68 0.34 4.33
N TYR A 67 1.72 1.68 4.30
CA TYR A 67 2.02 2.50 5.48
C TYR A 67 1.10 2.21 6.67
N GLN A 68 -0.21 2.07 6.43
CA GLN A 68 -1.16 1.78 7.49
C GLN A 68 -0.98 0.38 8.09
N GLU A 69 -0.77 -0.65 7.26
CA GLU A 69 -0.51 -2.01 7.75
C GLU A 69 0.84 -2.08 8.49
N GLY A 70 1.86 -1.41 7.96
CA GLY A 70 3.16 -1.26 8.62
C GLY A 70 3.03 -0.63 10.00
N LEU A 71 2.29 0.48 10.11
CA LEU A 71 2.06 1.16 11.38
C LEU A 71 1.39 0.26 12.43
N ARG A 72 0.42 -0.56 12.01
CA ARG A 72 -0.24 -1.53 12.90
C ARG A 72 0.73 -2.65 13.32
N ALA A 73 1.51 -3.18 12.38
CA ALA A 73 2.50 -4.22 12.66
C ALA A 73 3.60 -3.75 13.61
N GLY A 74 4.19 -2.58 13.35
CA GLY A 74 5.27 -2.02 14.18
C GLY A 74 4.81 -1.77 15.61
N ARG A 75 3.58 -1.27 15.80
CA ARG A 75 2.99 -1.08 17.12
C ARG A 75 2.76 -2.40 17.86
N ALA A 76 2.27 -3.42 17.16
CA ALA A 76 2.01 -4.72 17.75
C ALA A 76 3.32 -5.40 18.20
N ASP A 77 4.35 -5.35 17.35
CA ASP A 77 5.67 -5.90 17.69
C ASP A 77 6.30 -5.14 18.87
N ARG A 78 6.18 -3.80 18.89
CA ARG A 78 6.62 -2.98 20.03
C ARG A 78 5.85 -3.34 21.31
N GLY A 79 4.53 -3.49 21.23
CA GLY A 79 3.67 -3.79 22.38
C GLY A 79 3.90 -5.18 22.98
N ASP A 80 4.38 -6.13 22.17
CA ASP A 80 4.79 -7.46 22.62
C ASP A 80 6.29 -7.55 22.97
N ASP A 81 7.03 -6.44 22.99
CA ASP A 81 8.50 -6.36 23.20
C ASP A 81 9.32 -7.19 22.18
N TRP A 82 8.81 -7.35 20.96
CA TRP A 82 9.50 -8.08 19.90
C TRP A 82 10.58 -7.23 19.23
N ARG A 83 11.59 -7.89 18.69
CA ARG A 83 12.67 -7.23 17.95
C ARG A 83 12.11 -6.59 16.67
N TYR A 84 12.62 -5.40 16.34
CA TYR A 84 12.40 -4.75 15.05
C TYR A 84 12.72 -5.68 13.88
N ASP A 85 11.70 -6.16 13.17
CA ASP A 85 11.84 -7.00 11.98
C ASP A 85 10.60 -6.98 11.07
N TYR A 86 10.42 -5.86 10.36
CA TYR A 86 9.31 -5.70 9.43
C TYR A 86 9.26 -6.76 8.31
N ARG A 87 10.40 -7.39 7.96
CA ARG A 87 10.48 -8.36 6.86
C ARG A 87 9.80 -9.69 7.19
N ASN A 88 9.71 -10.00 8.48
CA ASN A 88 9.01 -11.18 8.98
C ASN A 88 7.50 -10.97 9.11
N SER A 89 6.99 -9.75 8.90
CA SER A 89 5.55 -9.51 8.92
C SER A 89 4.88 -10.16 7.72
N TYR A 90 3.83 -10.96 7.96
CA TYR A 90 3.07 -11.61 6.90
C TYR A 90 2.51 -10.60 5.88
N ALA A 91 2.05 -9.44 6.33
CA ALA A 91 1.54 -8.40 5.44
C ALA A 91 2.62 -7.80 4.52
N TYR A 92 3.89 -7.76 4.97
CA TYR A 92 5.01 -7.32 4.13
C TYR A 92 5.38 -8.37 3.08
N GLN A 93 5.31 -9.65 3.46
CA GLN A 93 5.57 -10.76 2.57
C GLN A 93 4.50 -10.87 1.49
N ASP A 94 3.23 -10.87 1.90
CA ASP A 94 2.06 -10.89 1.01
C ASP A 94 1.98 -9.63 0.14
N ALA A 95 1.96 -8.44 0.77
CA ALA A 95 1.89 -7.14 0.11
C ALA A 95 0.70 -6.90 -0.84
N ASN A 96 -0.30 -7.78 -0.85
CA ASN A 96 -1.39 -7.76 -1.82
C ASN A 96 -2.62 -6.97 -1.35
N TYR A 97 -2.68 -6.56 -0.09
CA TYR A 97 -3.85 -5.86 0.43
C TYR A 97 -4.12 -4.57 -0.36
N GLY A 98 -5.28 -4.49 -1.00
CA GLY A 98 -5.69 -3.35 -1.84
C GLY A 98 -5.53 -3.58 -3.34
N TYR A 99 -4.78 -4.60 -3.76
CA TYR A 99 -4.60 -4.89 -5.17
C TYR A 99 -5.89 -5.43 -5.79
N ASN A 100 -6.21 -4.94 -6.97
CA ASN A 100 -7.44 -5.27 -7.69
C ASN A 100 -7.20 -5.98 -9.03
N GLY A 101 -5.94 -6.12 -9.48
CA GLY A 101 -5.59 -6.80 -10.73
C GLY A 101 -5.49 -5.90 -11.96
N TYR A 102 -5.46 -4.57 -11.83
CA TYR A 102 -5.51 -3.64 -12.96
C TYR A 102 -4.46 -2.53 -12.92
N TYR A 103 -4.28 -1.86 -14.06
CA TYR A 103 -3.50 -0.63 -14.31
C TYR A 103 -1.98 -0.69 -14.15
N ILE A 104 -1.48 -1.49 -13.20
CA ILE A 104 -0.07 -1.81 -13.01
C ILE A 104 0.06 -3.29 -12.68
N ASP A 105 1.24 -3.86 -12.90
CA ASP A 105 1.49 -5.25 -12.57
C ASP A 105 1.51 -5.48 -11.05
N GLN A 106 1.17 -6.71 -10.63
CA GLN A 106 1.11 -7.09 -9.22
C GLN A 106 2.44 -6.86 -8.49
N ASP A 107 3.55 -7.17 -9.15
CA ASP A 107 4.89 -6.99 -8.57
C ASP A 107 5.20 -5.51 -8.29
N GLU A 108 4.73 -4.61 -9.17
CA GLU A 108 4.87 -3.17 -8.98
C GLU A 108 4.00 -2.67 -7.83
N TYR A 109 2.74 -3.11 -7.77
CA TYR A 109 1.86 -2.82 -6.64
C TYR A 109 2.51 -3.26 -5.32
N ASN A 110 2.98 -4.51 -5.26
CA ASN A 110 3.61 -5.09 -4.08
C ASN A 110 4.88 -4.34 -3.69
N TYR A 111 5.66 -3.87 -4.67
CA TYR A 111 6.82 -3.01 -4.41
C TYR A 111 6.40 -1.72 -3.70
N TYR A 112 5.43 -0.96 -4.24
CA TYR A 112 4.97 0.29 -3.64
C TYR A 112 4.31 0.08 -2.29
N PHE A 113 3.54 -0.99 -2.12
CA PHE A 113 3.00 -1.41 -0.83
C PHE A 113 4.12 -1.62 0.19
N ARG A 114 5.16 -2.38 -0.15
CA ARG A 114 6.31 -2.62 0.74
C ARG A 114 7.07 -1.35 1.07
N GLN A 115 7.18 -0.40 0.13
CA GLN A 115 7.77 0.93 0.40
C GLN A 115 6.99 1.69 1.48
N GLY A 116 5.66 1.69 1.39
CA GLY A 116 4.81 2.26 2.43
C GLY A 116 4.94 1.51 3.75
N PHE A 117 4.87 0.17 3.70
CA PHE A 117 4.92 -0.71 4.86
C PHE A 117 6.16 -0.51 5.70
N GLN A 118 7.34 -0.51 5.09
CA GLN A 118 8.59 -0.32 5.81
C GLN A 118 8.59 0.98 6.61
N ARG A 119 8.09 2.07 6.01
CA ARG A 119 8.03 3.40 6.65
C ARG A 119 6.99 3.46 7.75
N GLY A 120 5.82 2.85 7.53
CA GLY A 120 4.79 2.75 8.54
C GLY A 120 5.22 1.90 9.73
N TYR A 121 5.90 0.78 9.48
CA TYR A 121 6.46 -0.06 10.53
C TYR A 121 7.48 0.69 11.37
N ASP A 122 8.37 1.45 10.71
CA ASP A 122 9.36 2.28 11.40
C ASP A 122 8.70 3.30 12.33
N ASP A 123 7.71 4.04 11.82
CA ASP A 123 6.95 5.02 12.59
C ASP A 123 6.17 4.35 13.75
N GLY A 124 5.57 3.19 13.50
CA GLY A 124 4.76 2.47 14.48
C GLY A 124 5.57 1.82 15.59
N TYR A 125 6.74 1.28 15.25
CA TYR A 125 7.64 0.62 16.19
C TYR A 125 8.39 1.62 17.07
N ARG A 126 8.70 2.81 16.53
CA ARG A 126 9.38 3.88 17.29
C ARG A 126 8.43 4.84 17.99
N ASP A 127 7.14 4.78 17.67
CA ASP A 127 6.13 5.74 18.12
C ASP A 127 6.50 7.19 17.76
N ASP A 128 7.06 7.36 16.55
CA ASP A 128 7.48 8.63 15.98
C ASP A 128 6.90 8.73 14.56
N TYR A 129 6.40 9.89 14.15
CA TYR A 129 5.73 10.08 12.86
C TYR A 129 6.66 10.76 11.85
N ARG A 130 7.72 10.06 11.47
CA ARG A 130 8.76 10.61 10.58
C ARG A 130 8.35 10.59 9.11
N TYR A 131 7.66 9.53 8.68
CA TYR A 131 7.33 9.33 7.26
C TYR A 131 5.87 9.56 6.94
N GLY A 132 4.99 9.49 7.94
CA GLY A 132 3.59 9.82 7.78
C GLY A 132 3.11 10.90 8.71
N ARG A 133 1.81 11.13 8.62
CA ARG A 133 1.05 11.97 9.52
C ARG A 133 -0.16 11.20 10.00
N ARG A 134 -0.61 11.54 11.19
CA ARG A 134 -1.92 11.11 11.70
C ARG A 134 -2.79 12.34 11.83
N ASP A 135 -4.00 12.27 11.30
CA ASP A 135 -4.99 13.31 11.50
C ASP A 135 -5.74 13.13 12.82
N ASN A 136 -6.60 14.10 13.13
CA ASN A 136 -7.38 14.14 14.35
C ASN A 136 -8.39 12.98 14.45
N ASP A 137 -8.82 12.43 13.31
CA ASP A 137 -9.72 11.27 13.22
C ASP A 137 -8.97 9.95 13.42
N GLY A 138 -7.64 10.03 13.58
CA GLY A 138 -6.77 8.90 13.81
C GLY A 138 -6.36 8.16 12.53
N HIS A 139 -6.72 8.68 11.35
CA HIS A 139 -6.26 8.15 10.08
C HIS A 139 -4.79 8.50 9.86
N ALA A 140 -4.00 7.48 9.56
CA ALA A 140 -2.59 7.63 9.27
C ALA A 140 -2.35 7.47 7.77
N ALA A 141 -1.57 8.38 7.20
CA ALA A 141 -1.20 8.38 5.79
C ALA A 141 0.26 8.81 5.63
N ILE A 142 0.89 8.38 4.54
CA ILE A 142 2.26 8.79 4.25
C ILE A 142 2.30 10.29 3.89
N LEU A 143 3.40 10.97 4.20
CA LEU A 143 3.59 12.36 3.81
C LEU A 143 3.62 12.51 2.29
N ALA A 144 3.01 13.57 1.78
CA ALA A 144 2.95 13.84 0.33
C ALA A 144 4.36 13.95 -0.31
N SER A 145 5.32 14.53 0.40
CA SER A 145 6.72 14.63 -0.05
C SER A 145 7.38 13.25 -0.16
N VAL A 146 7.18 12.39 0.84
CA VAL A 146 7.71 11.02 0.84
C VAL A 146 7.04 10.19 -0.26
N LEU A 147 5.73 10.35 -0.44
CA LEU A 147 4.98 9.71 -1.52
C LEU A 147 5.52 10.09 -2.90
N ALA A 148 5.78 11.39 -3.13
CA ALA A 148 6.34 11.86 -4.39
C ALA A 148 7.71 11.23 -4.69
N VAL A 149 8.57 11.09 -3.69
CA VAL A 149 9.88 10.43 -3.82
C VAL A 149 9.74 8.94 -4.11
N ILE A 150 8.82 8.24 -3.44
CA ILE A 150 8.59 6.79 -3.66
C ILE A 150 8.08 6.53 -5.08
N LEU A 151 7.12 7.33 -5.55
CA LEU A 151 6.44 7.07 -6.81
C LEU A 151 7.22 7.59 -8.03
N GLY A 152 7.95 8.70 -7.89
CA GLY A 152 8.72 9.29 -8.98
C GLY A 152 7.89 9.60 -10.23
N LEU A 153 6.58 9.86 -10.06
CA LEU A 153 5.64 10.09 -11.16
C LEU A 153 5.94 11.42 -11.86
N GLN A 154 6.09 11.35 -13.18
CA GLN A 154 6.30 12.50 -14.06
C GLN A 154 5.09 12.63 -14.98
N LEU A 155 4.49 13.82 -15.06
CA LEU A 155 3.37 14.07 -15.97
C LEU A 155 3.86 14.03 -17.42
N LEU A 156 3.14 13.32 -18.28
CA LEU A 156 3.31 13.37 -19.73
C LEU A 156 2.59 14.62 -20.25
N GLY A 157 3.34 15.48 -20.95
CA GLY A 157 2.84 16.74 -21.54
C GLY A 157 2.35 16.58 -22.97
#